data_AF-A0A0F3P1H4-F1
#
_entry.id   AF-A0A0F3P1H4-F1
#
_cell.length_a   1.000
_cell.length_b   1.000
_cell.length_c   1.000
_cell.angle_alpha   90.00
_cell.angle_beta   90.00
_cell.angle_gamma   90.00
#
_symmetry.space_group_name_H-M   'P 1'
#
loop_
_entity.id
_entity.type
_entity.pdbx_description
1 polymer ?
#
loop_
_entity_poly.entity_id
_entity_poly.type
_entity_poly.pdbx_seq_one_letter_code
_entity_poly.pdbx_strand_id
1 'polypeptide(L)' 'MKRSMIAAFYNGKVIVPFLFEGNCNKSIFESYIQAILIKELNSEQASTTKTFICLYCIISSKN' A
#
# COMPACT_ATOMS: atom_id res chain seq x y z
N MET A 1 -10.57 4.82 -18.23
CA MET A 1 -10.66 4.84 -16.75
C MET A 1 -9.25 4.85 -16.17
N LYS A 2 -9.00 5.67 -15.14
CA LYS A 2 -7.67 5.84 -14.54
C LYS A 2 -7.40 4.69 -13.58
N ARG A 3 -6.32 3.93 -13.81
CA ARG A 3 -5.87 2.88 -12.89
C ARG A 3 -4.75 3.41 -12.00
N SER A 4 -4.87 3.19 -10.71
CA SER A 4 -3.91 3.62 -9.69
C SER A 4 -3.44 2.41 -8.88
N MET A 5 -2.23 2.52 -8.34
CA MET A 5 -1.67 1.52 -7.45
C MET A 5 -1.22 2.18 -6.15
N ILE A 6 -1.60 1.57 -5.02
CA ILE A 6 -1.03 1.90 -3.71
C ILE A 6 -0.23 0.69 -3.24
N ALA A 7 0.96 0.93 -2.70
CA ALA A 7 1.80 -0.13 -2.18
C ALA A 7 2.66 0.36 -1.02
N ALA A 8 3.13 -0.59 -0.22
CA ALA A 8 4.13 -0.35 0.81
C ALA A 8 5.53 -0.56 0.21
N PHE A 9 6.51 0.22 0.67
CA PHE A 9 7.91 0.05 0.30
C PHE A 9 8.75 -0.21 1.54
N TYR A 10 9.51 -1.30 1.50
CA TYR A 10 10.33 -1.76 2.60
C TYR A 10 11.63 -2.39 2.08
N ASN A 11 12.77 -2.02 2.65
CA ASN A 11 14.09 -2.55 2.30
C ASN A 11 14.37 -2.60 0.79
N GLY A 12 14.05 -1.51 0.08
CA GLY A 12 14.29 -1.43 -1.37
C GLY A 12 13.28 -2.18 -2.23
N LYS A 13 12.24 -2.77 -1.64
CA LYS A 13 11.23 -3.60 -2.32
C LYS A 13 9.83 -3.05 -2.14
N VAL A 14 9.03 -3.13 -3.20
CA VAL A 14 7.58 -2.92 -3.14
C VAL A 14 6.94 -4.18 -2.57
N ILE A 15 6.13 -4.02 -1.53
CA ILE A 15 5.38 -5.08 -0.87
C ILE A 15 3.89 -4.70 -0.82
N VAL A 16 3.03 -5.72 -0.77
CA VAL A 16 1.58 -5.56 -0.61
C VAL A 16 0.94 -4.60 -1.63
N PRO A 17 1.18 -4.75 -2.95
CA PRO A 17 0.58 -3.84 -3.94
C PRO A 17 -0.94 -4.04 -4.04
N PHE A 18 -1.69 -2.94 -4.16
CA PHE A 18 -3.13 -2.94 -4.41
C PHE A 18 -3.47 -2.03 -5.58
N LEU A 19 -4.16 -2.59 -6.58
CA LEU A 19 -4.62 -1.90 -7.79
C LEU A 19 -6.08 -1.49 -7.63
N PHE A 20 -6.40 -0.25 -7.99
CA PHE A 20 -7.76 0.28 -7.92
C PHE A 20 -8.03 1.28 -9.05
N GLU A 21 -9.31 1.55 -9.29
CA GLU A 21 -9.74 2.57 -10.25
C GLU A 21 -9.98 3.92 -9.57
N GLY A 22 -9.63 4.99 -10.27
CA GLY A 22 -9.77 6.36 -9.79
C GLY A 22 -8.50 6.94 -9.19
N ASN A 23 -8.65 8.04 -8.46
CA ASN A 23 -7.55 8.77 -7.84
C ASN A 23 -7.31 8.30 -6.43
N CYS A 24 -6.04 8.28 -6.03
CA CYS A 24 -5.67 8.13 -4.62
C CYS A 24 -6.27 9.28 -3.79
N ASN A 25 -6.85 8.95 -2.65
CA ASN A 25 -7.31 9.92 -1.67
C ASN A 25 -7.10 9.36 -0.26
N LYS A 26 -7.34 10.19 0.75
CA LYS A 26 -7.16 9.82 2.16
C LYS A 26 -7.97 8.58 2.56
N SER A 27 -9.21 8.46 2.11
CA SER A 27 -10.08 7.33 2.46
C SER A 27 -9.58 6.01 1.87
N ILE A 28 -9.12 6.00 0.61
CA ILE A 28 -8.51 4.83 -0.04
C ILE A 28 -7.22 4.44 0.68
N PHE A 29 -6.41 5.43 1.06
CA PHE A 29 -5.17 5.20 1.80
C PHE A 29 -5.41 4.58 3.19
N GLU A 30 -6.32 5.14 3.98
CA GLU A 30 -6.69 4.61 5.30
C GLU A 30 -7.27 3.20 5.20
N SER A 31 -8.13 2.97 4.18
CA SER A 31 -8.71 1.66 3.90
C SER A 31 -7.65 0.64 3.53
N TYR A 32 -6.68 0.99 2.68
CA TYR A 32 -5.55 0.14 2.34
C TYR A 32 -4.72 -0.23 3.57
N ILE A 33 -4.44 0.75 4.46
CA ILE A 33 -3.69 0.49 5.70
C ILE A 33 -4.42 -0.52 6.57
N GLN A 34 -5.69 -0.27 6.89
CA GLN A 34 -6.44 -1.08 7.85
C GLN A 34 -6.81 -2.46 7.28
N ALA A 35 -7.27 -2.50 6.03
CA ALA A 35 -7.82 -3.71 5.44
C ALA A 35 -6.75 -4.64 4.87
N ILE A 36 -5.62 -4.10 4.42
CA ILE A 36 -4.60 -4.85 3.69
C ILE A 36 -3.27 -4.81 4.45
N LEU A 37 -2.63 -3.64 4.56
CA LEU A 37 -1.26 -3.56 5.08
C LEU A 37 -1.12 -4.13 6.51
N ILE A 38 -1.97 -3.70 7.45
CA ILE A 38 -1.90 -4.18 8.83
C ILE A 38 -2.20 -5.70 8.91
N LYS A 39 -3.14 -6.19 8.10
CA LYS A 39 -3.48 -7.63 8.10
C LYS A 39 -2.35 -8.48 7.57
N GLU A 40 -1.74 -8.08 6.46
CA GLU A 40 -0.59 -8.76 5.85
C GLU A 40 0.63 -8.75 6.80
N LEU A 41 0.93 -7.61 7.42
CA LEU A 41 2.03 -7.51 8.40
C LEU A 41 1.77 -8.34 9.66
N ASN A 42 0.52 -8.40 10.14
CA ASN A 42 0.17 -9.26 11.27
C ASN A 42 0.27 -10.75 10.91
N SER A 43 0.04 -11.11 9.64
CA SER A 43 0.13 -12.47 9.13
C SER A 43 1.58 -12.93 8.94
N GLU A 44 2.51 -12.02 8.62
CA GLU A 44 3.94 -12.32 8.37
C GLU A 44 4.89 -12.12 9.57
N GLN A 45 4.36 -11.99 10.79
CA GLN A 45 5.02 -11.83 12.11
C GLN A 45 4.97 -10.41 12.69
N ALA A 46 4.12 -10.24 13.70
CA ALA A 46 4.24 -9.20 14.73
C ALA A 46 5.42 -9.43 15.69
N SER A 47 6.58 -9.87 15.19
CA SER A 47 7.80 -9.95 15.97
C SER A 47 8.87 -9.14 15.28
N THR A 48 9.30 -8.10 16.00
CA THR A 48 10.47 -7.27 15.75
C THR A 48 10.30 -6.12 14.75
N THR A 49 10.50 -4.95 15.33
CA THR A 49 10.96 -3.69 14.75
C THR A 49 9.86 -2.72 14.29
N LYS A 50 9.95 -1.50 14.83
CA LYS A 50 9.31 -0.28 14.36
C LYS A 50 9.77 0.02 12.94
N THR A 51 9.31 -0.78 11.99
CA THR A 51 9.68 -0.66 10.59
C THR A 51 8.89 0.51 10.00
N PHE A 52 9.60 1.58 9.66
CA PHE A 52 9.03 2.68 8.89
C PHE A 52 8.78 2.19 7.47
N ILE A 53 7.52 1.93 7.14
CA ILE A 53 7.08 1.60 5.79
C ILE A 53 6.72 2.91 5.08
N CYS A 54 7.43 3.23 4.00
CA CYS A 54 7.05 4.33 3.14
C CYS A 54 5.89 3.87 2.24
N LEU A 55 4.77 4.59 2.27
CA LEU A 55 3.63 4.32 1.41
C LEU A 55 3.70 5.21 0.17
N TYR A 56 3.69 4.58 -1.00
CA TYR A 56 3.69 5.29 -2.27
C TYR A 56 2.39 5.04 -3.01
N CYS A 57 1.74 6.12 -3.47
CA CYS A 57 0.64 6.01 -4.41
C CYS A 57 1.14 6.33 -5.82
N ILE A 58 1.32 5.27 -6.62
CA ILE A 58 1.77 5.40 -8.00
C ILE A 58 0.53 5.49 -8.87
N ILE A 59 0.31 6.68 -9.42
CA ILE A 59 -0.73 6.90 -10.42
C ILE A 59 -0.18 6.42 -11.77
N SER A 60 -0.49 5.18 -12.13
CA SER A 60 -0.16 4.64 -13.46
C SER A 60 -1.23 5.06 -14.47
N SER A 61 -1.20 6.32 -14.87
CA SER A 61 -2.01 6.79 -16.00
C SER A 61 -1.40 6.28 -17.30
N LYS A 62 -1.68 5.02 -17.68
CA LYS A 62 -1.54 4.64 -19.08
C LYS A 62 -2.68 5.32 -19.84
N ASN A 63 -2.28 6.25 -20.70
CA ASN A 63 -3.06 6.92 -21.73
C ASN A 63 -4.00 5.94 -22.43
#